data_AF-A0A0D6XAD6-F1
#
_entry.id   AF-A0A0D6XAD6-F1
#
_cell.length_a   1.000
_cell.length_b   1.000
_cell.length_c   1.000
_cell.angle_alpha   90.00
_cell.angle_beta   90.00
_cell.angle_gamma   90.00
#
_symmetry.space_group_name_H-M   'P 1'
#
loop_
_entity.id
_entity.type
_entity.pdbx_description
1 polymer ?
#
loop_
_entity_poly.entity_id
_entity_poly.type
_entity_poly.pdbx_seq_one_letter_code
_entity_poly.pdbx_strand_id
1 'polypeptide(L)'
;MGSIAERLGELAQLLSQASGAVSVLEAIEEVLDELEDGELTEEEALEEIQGLVAEYQALRELSEMSPEEILELAEEEEDEEGLSS
;
A
#
# COMPACT_ATOMS: atom_id res chain seq x y z
N MET A 1 -20.69 5.99 23.16
CA MET A 1 -20.34 4.64 22.64
C MET A 1 -20.91 4.57 21.25
N GLY A 2 -20.07 4.42 20.23
CA GLY A 2 -20.51 4.33 18.82
C GLY A 2 -21.47 3.17 18.57
N SER A 3 -22.24 3.28 17.50
CA SER A 3 -23.18 2.27 17.03
C SER A 3 -22.47 0.96 16.66
N ILE A 4 -23.23 -0.14 16.60
CA ILE A 4 -22.71 -1.43 16.15
C ILE A 4 -22.20 -1.34 14.69
N ALA A 5 -22.85 -0.53 13.85
CA ALA A 5 -22.45 -0.35 12.46
C ALA A 5 -21.08 0.34 12.32
N GLU A 6 -20.81 1.38 13.11
CA GLU A 6 -19.51 2.06 13.14
C GLU A 6 -18.39 1.09 13.54
N ARG A 7 -18.61 0.31 14.60
CA ARG A 7 -17.63 -0.68 15.07
C ARG A 7 -17.38 -1.81 14.06
N LEU A 8 -18.39 -2.22 13.30
CA LEU A 8 -18.25 -3.20 12.24
C LEU A 8 -17.47 -2.62 11.05
N GLY A 9 -17.66 -1.34 10.73
CA GLY A 9 -16.86 -0.64 9.72
C GLY A 9 -15.39 -0.55 10.12
N GLU A 10 -15.10 -0.14 11.35
CA GLU A 10 -13.75 -0.13 11.91
C GLU A 10 -13.09 -1.51 11.83
N LEU A 11 -13.81 -2.57 12.22
CA LEU A 11 -13.31 -3.95 12.11
C LEU A 11 -13.06 -4.40 10.68
N ALA A 12 -13.95 -4.05 9.74
CA ALA A 12 -13.77 -4.37 8.33
C ALA A 12 -12.54 -3.67 7.75
N GLN A 13 -12.30 -2.42 8.14
CA GLN A 13 -11.12 -1.66 7.70
C GLN A 13 -9.83 -2.24 8.26
N LEU A 14 -9.81 -2.60 9.55
CA LEU A 14 -8.66 -3.29 10.16
C LEU A 14 -8.38 -4.66 9.52
N LEU A 15 -9.43 -5.41 9.17
CA LEU A 15 -9.29 -6.68 8.45
C LEU A 15 -8.75 -6.47 7.03
N SER A 16 -9.19 -5.43 6.33
CA SER A 16 -8.67 -5.07 5.00
C SER A 16 -7.19 -4.71 5.05
N GLN A 17 -6.76 -3.92 6.03
CA GLN A 17 -5.34 -3.58 6.24
C GLN A 17 -4.50 -4.82 6.55
N ALA A 18 -4.99 -5.70 7.43
CA ALA A 18 -4.33 -6.96 7.73
C ALA A 18 -4.21 -7.87 6.50
N SER A 19 -5.23 -7.90 5.63
CA SER A 19 -5.20 -8.66 4.37
C SER A 19 -4.14 -8.12 3.41
N GLY A 20 -4.00 -6.79 3.28
CA GLY A 20 -2.97 -6.19 2.44
C GLY A 20 -1.55 -6.56 2.90
N ALA A 21 -1.31 -6.57 4.21
CA ALA A 21 -0.02 -7.00 4.78
C ALA A 21 0.31 -8.46 4.44
N VAL A 22 -0.68 -9.35 4.47
CA VAL A 22 -0.51 -10.76 4.12
C VAL A 22 -0.17 -10.92 2.64
N SER A 23 -0.86 -10.23 1.74
CA SER A 23 -0.57 -10.31 0.30
C SER A 23 0.83 -9.81 -0.05
N VAL A 24 1.33 -8.78 0.64
CA VAL A 24 2.71 -8.28 0.46
C VAL A 24 3.73 -9.31 0.95
N LEU A 25 3.45 -10.01 2.06
CA LEU A 25 4.31 -11.10 2.52
C LEU A 25 4.34 -12.27 1.54
N GLU A 26 3.19 -12.66 0.97
CA GLU A 26 3.12 -13.69 -0.07
C GLU A 26 3.94 -13.30 -1.31
N ALA A 27 3.89 -12.05 -1.75
CA ALA A 27 4.70 -11.55 -2.86
C ALA A 27 6.21 -11.53 -2.52
N ILE A 28 6.59 -11.18 -1.29
CA ILE A 28 7.99 -11.26 -0.85
C ILE A 28 8.49 -12.71 -0.83
N GLU A 29 7.65 -13.67 -0.41
CA GLU A 29 7.98 -15.09 -0.46
C GLU A 29 8.23 -15.55 -1.91
N GLU A 30 7.42 -15.11 -2.88
CA GLU A 30 7.63 -15.39 -4.30
C GLU A 30 8.98 -14.83 -4.82
N VAL A 31 9.32 -13.58 -4.48
CA VAL A 31 10.63 -12.98 -4.85
C VAL A 31 11.80 -13.75 -4.24
N LEU A 32 11.65 -14.26 -3.01
CA LEU A 32 12.68 -15.07 -2.35
C LEU A 32 12.83 -16.45 -3.00
N ASP A 33 11.73 -17.06 -3.43
CA ASP A 33 11.76 -18.32 -4.18
C ASP A 33 12.45 -18.12 -5.54
N GLU A 34 12.16 -17.03 -6.25
CA GLU A 34 12.82 -16.68 -7.52
C GLU A 34 14.33 -16.41 -7.35
N LEU A 35 14.74 -15.81 -6.23
CA LEU A 35 16.15 -15.64 -5.86
C LEU A 35 16.83 -17.00 -5.58
N GLU A 36 16.16 -17.91 -4.87
CA GLU A 36 16.69 -19.25 -4.59
C GLU A 36 16.86 -20.10 -5.86
N ASP A 37 15.90 -19.99 -6.78
CA ASP A 37 15.93 -20.65 -8.09
C ASP A 37 16.94 -20.00 -9.05
N GLY A 38 17.48 -18.84 -8.70
CA GLY A 38 18.47 -18.08 -9.48
C GLY A 38 17.86 -17.37 -10.69
N GLU A 39 16.55 -17.14 -10.67
CA GLU A 39 15.81 -16.34 -11.66
C GLU A 39 16.07 -14.83 -11.45
N LEU A 40 16.30 -14.43 -10.20
CA LEU A 40 16.73 -13.09 -9.81
C LEU A 40 18.15 -13.08 -9.22
N THR A 41 18.84 -11.96 -9.41
CA THR A 41 20.02 -11.63 -8.62
C THR A 41 19.65 -11.06 -7.26
N GLU A 42 20.60 -11.06 -6.31
CA GLU A 42 20.40 -10.45 -4.98
C GLU A 42 20.03 -8.96 -5.06
N GLU A 43 20.54 -8.24 -6.07
CA GLU A 43 20.23 -6.83 -6.31
C GLU A 43 18.79 -6.65 -6.81
N GLU A 44 18.37 -7.46 -7.78
CA GLU A 44 17.00 -7.42 -8.33
C GLU A 44 15.96 -7.80 -7.28
N ALA A 45 16.18 -8.89 -6.52
CA ALA A 45 15.29 -9.30 -5.44
C ALA A 45 15.16 -8.23 -4.35
N LEU A 46 16.26 -7.54 -4.02
CA LEU A 46 16.24 -6.44 -3.05
C LEU A 46 15.45 -5.22 -3.58
N GLU A 47 15.57 -4.88 -4.86
CA GLU A 47 14.80 -3.81 -5.50
C GLU A 47 13.29 -4.13 -5.49
N GLU A 48 12.92 -5.36 -5.85
CA GLU A 48 11.51 -5.79 -5.86
C GLU A 48 10.89 -5.77 -4.45
N ILE A 49 11.60 -6.31 -3.45
CA ILE A 49 11.13 -6.27 -2.05
C ILE A 49 10.99 -4.83 -1.57
N GLN A 50 11.91 -3.93 -1.92
CA GLN A 50 11.79 -2.51 -1.57
C GLN A 50 10.58 -1.86 -2.23
N GLY A 51 10.28 -2.19 -3.49
CA GLY A 51 9.09 -1.74 -4.20
C GLY A 51 7.80 -2.20 -3.51
N LEU A 52 7.69 -3.48 -3.20
CA LEU A 52 6.54 -4.07 -2.50
C LEU A 52 6.30 -3.41 -1.12
N VAL A 53 7.37 -3.16 -0.37
CA VAL A 53 7.28 -2.48 0.94
C VAL A 53 6.86 -1.02 0.78
N ALA A 54 7.37 -0.31 -0.24
CA ALA A 54 7.00 1.08 -0.50
C ALA A 54 5.53 1.21 -0.91
N GLU A 55 5.04 0.34 -1.80
CA GLU A 55 3.64 0.30 -2.21
C GLU A 55 2.71 0.06 -1.01
N TYR A 56 3.05 -0.91 -0.16
CA TYR A 56 2.29 -1.17 1.06
C TYR A 56 2.26 0.03 2.02
N GLN A 57 3.39 0.73 2.18
CA GLN A 57 3.46 1.92 3.02
C GLN A 57 2.60 3.06 2.47
N ALA A 58 2.63 3.30 1.16
CA ALA A 58 1.80 4.31 0.51
C ALA A 58 0.30 4.01 0.69
N LEU A 59 -0.12 2.75 0.47
CA LEU A 59 -1.50 2.32 0.69
C LEU A 59 -1.93 2.47 2.16
N ARG A 60 -1.03 2.16 3.10
CA ARG A 60 -1.29 2.32 4.52
C ARG A 60 -1.48 3.80 4.87
N GLU A 61 -0.61 4.67 4.39
CA GLU A 61 -0.69 6.12 4.61
C GLU A 61 -2.03 6.66 4.09
N LEU A 62 -2.40 6.34 2.85
CA LEU A 62 -3.71 6.70 2.28
C LEU A 62 -4.88 6.17 3.11
N SER A 63 -4.76 4.99 3.73
CA SER A 63 -5.82 4.42 4.58
C SER A 63 -5.96 5.10 5.95
N GLU A 64 -4.92 5.83 6.39
CA GLU A 64 -4.90 6.59 7.64
C GLU A 64 -5.30 8.07 7.43
N MET A 65 -5.31 8.54 6.18
CA MET A 65 -5.75 9.88 5.81
C MET A 65 -7.27 10.04 5.91
N SER A 66 -7.69 11.23 6.31
CA SER A 66 -9.09 11.63 6.24
C SER A 66 -9.55 11.84 4.79
N PRO A 67 -10.87 11.73 4.51
CA PRO A 67 -11.40 12.05 3.19
C PRO A 67 -11.05 13.48 2.74
N GLU A 68 -10.96 14.43 3.66
CA GLU A 68 -10.55 15.81 3.37
C GLU A 68 -9.09 15.89 2.92
N GLU A 69 -8.17 15.19 3.57
CA GLU A 69 -6.75 15.17 3.20
C GLU A 69 -6.52 14.44 1.86
N ILE A 70 -7.32 13.41 1.54
CA ILE A 70 -7.27 12.73 0.24
C ILE A 70 -7.73 13.66 -0.90
N LEU A 71 -8.77 14.46 -0.64
CA LEU A 71 -9.25 15.46 -1.61
C LEU A 71 -8.21 16.56 -1.86
N GLU A 72 -7.52 17.02 -0.82
CA GLU A 72 -6.46 18.04 -0.94
C GLU A 72 -5.28 17.52 -1.77
N LEU A 73 -4.83 16.29 -1.56
CA LEU A 73 -3.81 15.65 -2.41
C LEU A 73 -4.23 15.56 -3.88
N ALA A 74 -5.48 15.19 -4.14
CA ALA A 74 -5.98 15.07 -5.51
C ALA A 74 -6.07 16.43 -6.23
N GLU A 75 -6.38 17.51 -5.50
CA GLU A 75 -6.38 18.87 -6.04
C GLU A 75 -4.94 19.38 -6.31
N GLU A 76 -3.95 19.03 -5.48
CA GLU A 76 -2.54 19.38 -5.70
C GLU A 76 -1.94 18.68 -6.95
N GLU A 77 -2.31 17.41 -7.22
CA GLU A 77 -1.88 16.71 -8.44
C GLU A 77 -2.48 17.32 -9.72
N GLU A 78 -3.73 17.79 -9.70
CA GLU A 78 -4.36 18.47 -10.85
C GLU A 78 -3.70 19.82 -11.19
N ASP A 79 -3.19 20.54 -10.19
CA ASP A 79 -2.51 21.83 -10.37
C ASP A 79 -1.07 21.68 -10.90
N GLU A 80 -0.36 20.58 -10.59
CA GLU A 80 0.97 20.30 -11.15
C GLU A 80 0.93 19.86 -12.63
N GLU A 81 -0.09 19.10 -13.04
CA GLU A 81 -0.28 18.73 -14.46
C GLU A 81 -0.73 19.91 -15.34
N GLY A 82 -1.33 20.95 -14.74
CA GLY A 82 -1.81 22.15 -15.43
C GLY A 82 -0.75 23.20 -15.78
N LEU A 83 0.46 23.10 -15.23
CA LEU A 83 1.55 24.09 -15.42
C LEU A 83 2.59 23.69 -16.49
N SER A 84 2.41 22.54 -17.16
CA SER A 84 3.29 22.05 -18.23
C SER A 84 2.88 22.48 -19.66
N SER A 85 1.91 23.38 -19.83
CA SER A 85 1.47 23.86 -21.16
C SER A 85 2.19 25.11 -21.65
#